data_AF-A0AA35Z1P9-F1
#
_entry.id   AF-A0AA35Z1P9-F1
#
_cell.length_a   1.000
_cell.length_b   1.000
_cell.length_c   1.000
_cell.angle_alpha   90.00
_cell.angle_beta   90.00
_cell.angle_gamma   90.00
#
_symmetry.space_group_name_H-M   'P 1'
#
loop_
_entity.id
_entity.type
_entity.pdbx_description
1 polymer ?
#
loop_
_entity_poly.entity_id
_entity_poly.type
_entity_poly.pdbx_seq_one_letter_code
_entity_poly.pdbx_strand_id
1 'polypeptide(L)'
;MASFSSSFCSKRQDELQLDHPCDCDLPSRVKTSRTSDNPGRKFRVCQNSLQWLDEDEGRKDGKGHYRMKAKESCNLTLKICTLENEISICRMKIEEEKNRNKKELDKVNWKLFTHRLHYFSCFSCYILSLEWNCTL
;
A
#
# COMPACT_ATOMS: atom_id res chain seq x y z
N MET A 1 -28.26 32.79 -22.37
CA MET A 1 -27.83 34.07 -21.75
C MET A 1 -26.79 33.74 -20.69
N ALA A 2 -25.54 34.13 -20.93
CA ALA A 2 -24.46 33.96 -19.95
C ALA A 2 -24.39 35.22 -19.09
N SER A 3 -24.60 35.07 -17.78
CA SER A 3 -24.44 36.17 -16.83
C SER A 3 -23.14 35.98 -16.04
N PHE A 4 -22.25 36.95 -16.18
CA PHE A 4 -21.13 37.18 -15.27
C PHE A 4 -21.66 37.70 -13.93
N SER A 5 -21.05 37.27 -12.82
CA SER A 5 -21.02 38.05 -11.58
C SER A 5 -19.68 37.86 -10.88
N SER A 6 -19.06 38.98 -10.56
CA SER A 6 -17.73 39.20 -10.03
C SER A 6 -17.66 39.08 -8.50
N SER A 7 -16.46 38.73 -8.02
CA SER A 7 -15.81 39.21 -6.77
C SER A 7 -16.46 38.89 -5.42
N PHE A 8 -15.77 38.11 -4.57
CA PHE A 8 -15.04 38.57 -3.37
C PHE A 8 -14.59 37.39 -2.48
N CYS A 9 -13.61 37.66 -1.62
CA CYS A 9 -13.12 36.89 -0.46
C CYS A 9 -12.02 35.83 -0.73
N SER A 10 -10.85 35.84 -0.08
CA SER A 10 -10.47 36.55 1.16
C SER A 10 -8.97 36.86 1.18
N LYS A 11 -8.63 38.14 1.36
CA LYS A 11 -7.30 38.60 1.78
C LYS A 11 -7.04 38.03 3.18
N ARG A 12 -5.94 37.27 3.28
CA ARG A 12 -5.05 37.04 4.43
C ARG A 12 -5.68 36.88 5.82
N GLN A 13 -5.40 35.75 6.45
CA GLN A 13 -5.06 35.69 7.87
C GLN A 13 -4.00 34.61 8.06
N ASP A 14 -2.79 34.93 7.60
CA ASP A 14 -1.61 34.29 8.14
C ASP A 14 -1.19 35.15 9.33
N GLU A 15 -1.63 34.74 10.51
CA GLU A 15 -1.10 35.30 11.75
C GLU A 15 0.39 34.91 11.81
N LEU A 16 1.23 35.87 11.46
CA LEU A 16 2.66 35.84 11.78
C LEU A 16 2.77 36.06 13.28
N GLN A 17 3.28 35.05 13.99
CA GLN A 17 3.52 35.17 15.41
C GLN A 17 5.00 35.48 15.63
N LEU A 18 5.28 36.73 16.02
CA LEU A 18 6.62 37.24 16.26
C LEU A 18 7.24 36.65 17.55
N ASP A 19 6.41 36.25 18.51
CA ASP A 19 6.82 35.83 19.87
C ASP A 19 7.49 34.45 19.93
N HIS A 20 7.50 33.71 18.83
CA HIS A 20 8.10 32.38 18.74
C HIS A 20 8.82 32.20 17.40
N PRO A 21 10.03 32.78 17.26
CA PRO A 21 10.85 32.61 16.07
C PRO A 21 11.23 31.14 15.89
N CYS A 22 11.40 30.73 14.63
CA CYS A 22 12.02 29.45 14.30
C CYS A 22 13.50 29.45 14.70
N ASP A 23 14.15 28.28 14.72
CA ASP A 23 15.60 28.17 15.01
C ASP A 23 16.50 28.98 14.05
N CYS A 24 15.93 29.50 12.96
CA CYS A 24 16.56 30.42 12.02
C CYS A 24 16.22 31.90 12.27
N ASP A 25 15.75 32.25 13.48
CA ASP A 25 15.39 33.59 13.98
C ASP A 25 14.30 34.35 13.20
N LEU A 26 13.58 33.67 12.29
CA LEU A 26 12.48 34.23 11.51
C LEU A 26 11.11 33.93 12.14
N PRO A 27 10.11 34.81 11.97
CA PRO A 27 8.77 34.61 12.53
C PRO A 27 8.10 33.36 11.93
N SER A 28 7.50 32.54 12.80
CA SER A 28 6.79 31.34 12.38
C SER A 28 5.37 31.68 11.89
N ARG A 29 4.89 30.91 10.90
CA ARG A 29 3.52 31.04 10.36
C ARG A 29 2.69 29.83 10.73
N VAL A 30 1.48 30.05 11.24
CA VAL A 30 0.54 28.96 11.51
C VAL A 30 -0.24 28.62 10.24
N LYS A 31 -0.26 27.34 9.86
CA LYS A 31 -1.08 26.81 8.76
C LYS A 31 -2.08 25.79 9.29
N THR A 32 -3.23 25.71 8.63
CA THR A 32 -4.28 24.73 8.95
C THR A 32 -4.29 23.63 7.90
N SER A 33 -4.25 22.38 8.34
CA SER A 33 -4.30 21.19 7.50
C SER A 33 -5.63 21.07 6.77
N ARG A 34 -5.54 20.74 5.49
CA ARG A 34 -6.68 20.53 4.57
C ARG A 34 -6.81 19.07 4.12
N THR A 35 -5.99 18.16 4.64
CA THR A 35 -6.05 16.75 4.26
C THR A 35 -7.24 16.05 4.93
N SER A 36 -7.81 15.05 4.24
CA SER A 36 -8.93 14.22 4.75
C SER A 36 -8.59 13.54 6.06
N ASP A 37 -7.32 13.19 6.25
CA ASP A 37 -6.86 12.42 7.40
C ASP A 37 -6.62 13.29 8.64
N ASN A 38 -6.52 14.61 8.46
CA ASN A 38 -6.32 15.58 9.54
C ASN A 38 -6.94 16.95 9.20
N PRO A 39 -8.27 17.04 9.05
CA PRO A 39 -8.92 18.30 8.69
C PRO A 39 -8.87 19.29 9.85
N GLY A 40 -8.50 20.54 9.58
CA GLY A 40 -8.58 21.62 10.57
C GLY A 40 -7.43 21.69 11.57
N ARG A 41 -6.46 20.77 11.52
CA ARG A 41 -5.32 20.75 12.44
C ARG A 41 -4.35 21.89 12.15
N LYS A 42 -4.06 22.75 13.14
CA LYS A 42 -3.09 23.86 13.00
C LYS A 42 -1.67 23.38 13.30
N PHE A 43 -0.70 23.77 12.48
CA PHE A 43 0.71 23.48 12.65
C PHE A 43 1.57 24.68 12.25
N ARG A 44 2.73 24.83 12.89
CA ARG A 44 3.65 25.94 12.63
C ARG A 44 4.59 25.58 11.47
N VAL A 45 4.85 26.54 10.60
CA VAL A 45 5.73 26.38 9.44
C VAL A 45 6.68 27.58 9.41
N CYS A 46 7.97 27.30 9.30
CA CYS A 46 9.00 28.31 9.05
C CYS A 46 8.82 28.90 7.64
N GLN A 47 8.94 30.23 7.47
CA GLN A 47 8.89 30.85 6.15
C GLN A 47 10.02 30.39 5.22
N ASN A 48 11.22 30.14 5.75
CA ASN A 48 12.37 29.70 4.96
C ASN A 48 12.36 28.22 4.56
N SER A 49 11.44 27.39 5.07
CA SER A 49 11.41 25.98 4.66
C SER A 49 10.98 25.78 3.20
N LEU A 50 10.42 26.83 2.56
CA LEU A 50 10.05 26.86 1.15
C LEU A 50 11.06 27.59 0.25
N GLN A 51 12.09 28.21 0.81
CA GLN A 51 13.11 28.98 0.09
C GLN A 51 14.41 28.17 -0.11
N TRP A 52 14.28 26.89 -0.44
CA TRP A 52 15.41 26.03 -0.86
C TRP A 52 15.60 26.00 -2.38
N LEU A 53 15.02 26.96 -3.10
CA LEU A 53 15.25 27.17 -4.52
C LEU A 53 15.51 28.67 -4.72
N ASP A 54 16.63 28.95 -5.37
CA ASP A 54 17.01 30.25 -5.92
C ASP A 54 17.45 31.31 -4.90
N GLU A 55 18.67 31.19 -4.37
CA GLU A 55 19.70 32.26 -4.38
C GLU A 55 21.07 31.60 -4.12
N ASP A 56 21.78 31.28 -5.19
CA ASP A 56 23.14 30.73 -5.16
C ASP A 56 24.10 31.82 -5.66
N GLU A 57 24.39 32.82 -4.81
CA GLU A 57 25.60 33.62 -4.95
C GLU A 57 26.60 33.20 -3.87
N GLY A 58 27.66 32.53 -4.31
CA GLY A 58 28.93 32.58 -3.60
C GLY A 58 29.28 31.39 -2.71
N ARG A 59 29.40 30.18 -3.27
CA ARG A 59 30.50 29.28 -2.88
C ARG A 59 30.84 28.28 -3.98
N LYS A 60 32.03 28.44 -4.57
CA LYS A 60 32.71 27.33 -5.23
C LYS A 60 33.02 26.29 -4.14
N ASP A 61 33.02 25.01 -4.52
CA ASP A 61 33.38 23.84 -3.69
C ASP A 61 32.20 23.02 -3.10
N GLY A 62 31.16 22.74 -3.90
CA GLY A 62 30.08 21.82 -3.48
C GLY A 62 29.44 20.96 -4.58
N LYS A 63 29.89 21.06 -5.83
CA LYS A 63 29.15 20.56 -7.01
C LYS A 63 29.18 19.02 -7.20
N GLY A 64 29.98 18.30 -6.42
CA GLY A 64 30.13 16.84 -6.51
C GLY A 64 29.17 16.04 -5.65
N HIS A 65 28.89 16.52 -4.43
CA HIS A 65 28.24 15.69 -3.40
C HIS A 65 26.73 15.55 -3.63
N TYR A 66 26.04 16.62 -4.02
CA TYR A 66 24.59 16.58 -4.31
C TYR A 66 24.27 15.79 -5.58
N ARG A 67 25.11 15.89 -6.62
CA ARG A 67 24.90 15.19 -7.91
C ARG A 67 25.13 13.69 -7.77
N MET A 68 26.09 13.25 -6.95
CA MET A 68 26.26 11.83 -6.64
C MET A 68 25.09 11.29 -5.82
N LYS A 69 24.64 12.02 -4.80
CA LYS A 69 23.49 11.61 -3.95
C LYS A 69 22.19 11.44 -4.75
N ALA A 70 21.93 12.32 -5.72
CA ALA A 70 20.79 12.20 -6.63
C ALA A 70 20.91 11.01 -7.61
N LYS A 71 22.12 10.71 -8.08
CA LYS A 71 22.36 9.56 -8.97
C LYS A 71 22.25 8.23 -8.22
N GLU A 72 22.72 8.19 -6.97
CA GLU A 72 22.54 7.08 -6.05
C GLU A 72 21.07 6.87 -5.69
N SER A 73 20.31 7.94 -5.43
CA SER A 73 18.87 7.81 -5.16
C SER A 73 18.11 7.26 -6.36
N CYS A 74 18.40 7.71 -7.59
CA CYS A 74 17.78 7.15 -8.80
C CYS A 74 18.16 5.67 -9.02
N ASN A 75 19.40 5.27 -8.72
CA ASN A 75 19.85 3.88 -8.81
C ASN A 75 19.10 2.97 -7.81
N LEU A 76 18.92 3.45 -6.59
CA LEU A 76 18.17 2.74 -5.56
C LEU A 76 16.69 2.61 -5.93
N THR A 77 16.06 3.68 -6.44
CA THR A 77 14.67 3.62 -6.92
C THR A 77 14.50 2.57 -8.02
N LEU A 78 15.42 2.52 -9.00
CA LEU A 78 15.36 1.51 -10.06
C LEU A 78 15.46 0.09 -9.49
N LYS A 79 16.39 -0.16 -8.56
CA LYS A 79 16.55 -1.46 -7.89
C LYS A 79 15.31 -1.86 -7.10
N ILE A 80 14.68 -0.92 -6.40
CA ILE A 80 13.42 -1.17 -5.67
C ILE A 80 12.35 -1.60 -6.66
N CYS A 81 12.14 -0.87 -7.76
CA CYS A 81 11.16 -1.23 -8.78
C CYS A 81 11.44 -2.62 -9.40
N THR A 82 12.70 -2.96 -9.64
CA THR A 82 13.09 -4.29 -10.14
C THR A 82 12.74 -5.38 -9.12
N LEU A 83 13.11 -5.19 -7.86
CA LEU A 83 12.82 -6.15 -6.79
C LEU A 83 11.31 -6.29 -6.54
N GLU A 84 10.55 -5.21 -6.58
CA GLU A 84 9.08 -5.25 -6.47
C GLU A 84 8.46 -6.07 -7.60
N ASN A 85 8.95 -5.91 -8.83
CA ASN A 85 8.49 -6.71 -9.96
C ASN A 85 8.85 -8.20 -9.80
N GLU A 86 10.07 -8.51 -9.38
CA GLU A 86 10.50 -9.88 -9.09
C GLU A 86 9.66 -10.53 -7.97
N ILE A 87 9.39 -9.80 -6.89
CA ILE A 87 8.50 -10.24 -5.80
C ILE A 87 7.10 -10.52 -6.33
N SER A 88 6.57 -9.65 -7.20
CA SER A 88 5.26 -9.82 -7.82
C SER A 88 5.19 -11.11 -8.64
N ILE A 89 6.21 -11.37 -9.48
CA ILE A 89 6.32 -12.58 -10.28
C ILE A 89 6.40 -13.83 -9.38
N CYS A 90 7.20 -13.78 -8.33
CA CYS A 90 7.33 -14.89 -7.37
C CYS A 90 6.00 -15.18 -6.67
N ARG A 91 5.26 -14.15 -6.23
CA ARG A 91 3.93 -14.31 -5.63
C ARG A 91 2.94 -14.97 -6.58
N MET A 92 2.94 -14.55 -7.85
CA MET A 92 2.06 -15.12 -8.87
C MET A 92 2.34 -16.61 -9.08
N LYS A 93 3.62 -17.01 -9.19
CA LYS A 93 4.01 -18.43 -9.33
C LYS A 93 3.59 -19.28 -8.13
N ILE A 94 3.75 -18.76 -6.91
CA ILE A 94 3.33 -19.46 -5.69
C ILE A 94 1.82 -19.68 -5.69
N GLU A 95 1.03 -18.67 -6.05
CA GLU A 95 -0.43 -18.82 -6.09
C GLU A 95 -0.87 -19.78 -7.19
N GLU A 96 -0.19 -19.81 -8.34
CA GLU A 96 -0.45 -20.77 -9.42
C GLU A 96 -0.17 -22.21 -8.97
N GLU A 97 0.98 -22.47 -8.34
CA GLU A 97 1.33 -23.79 -7.78
C GLU A 97 0.35 -24.22 -6.68
N LYS A 98 -0.04 -23.29 -5.80
CA LYS A 98 -1.04 -23.55 -4.77
C LYS A 98 -2.38 -23.94 -5.37
N ASN A 99 -2.81 -23.26 -6.43
CA ASN A 99 -4.05 -23.59 -7.13
C ASN A 99 -3.97 -24.94 -7.86
N ARG A 100 -2.83 -25.27 -8.47
CA ARG A 100 -2.57 -26.60 -9.04
C ARG A 100 -2.67 -27.69 -7.97
N ASN A 101 -1.98 -27.53 -6.86
CA ASN A 101 -1.97 -28.48 -5.76
C ASN A 101 -3.36 -28.67 -5.13
N LYS A 102 -4.10 -27.58 -4.96
CA LYS A 102 -5.49 -27.64 -4.46
C LYS A 102 -6.37 -28.47 -5.39
N LYS A 103 -6.25 -28.30 -6.71
CA LYS A 103 -7.03 -29.06 -7.69
C LYS A 103 -6.71 -30.56 -7.65
N GLU A 104 -5.44 -30.93 -7.53
CA GLU A 104 -5.06 -32.34 -7.39
C GLU A 104 -5.53 -32.93 -6.05
N LEU A 105 -5.46 -32.17 -4.97
CA LEU A 105 -6.00 -32.57 -3.66
C LEU A 105 -7.51 -32.80 -3.73
N ASP A 106 -8.27 -31.90 -4.34
CA ASP A 106 -9.72 -32.02 -4.51
C ASP A 106 -10.08 -33.28 -5.32
N LYS A 107 -9.30 -33.60 -6.35
CA LYS A 107 -9.46 -34.81 -7.16
C LYS A 107 -9.22 -36.09 -6.36
N VAL A 108 -8.17 -36.13 -5.53
CA VAL A 108 -7.90 -37.28 -4.65
C VAL A 108 -8.98 -37.39 -3.57
N ASN A 109 -9.39 -36.27 -2.98
CA ASN A 109 -10.42 -36.23 -1.97
C ASN A 109 -11.77 -36.74 -2.51
N TRP A 110 -12.13 -36.36 -3.74
CA TRP A 110 -13.32 -36.88 -4.41
C TRP A 110 -13.27 -38.39 -4.60
N LYS A 111 -12.12 -38.94 -5.03
CA LYS A 111 -11.95 -40.40 -5.15
C LYS A 111 -12.10 -41.11 -3.81
N LEU A 112 -11.50 -40.59 -2.75
CA LEU A 112 -11.63 -41.14 -1.40
C LEU A 112 -13.07 -41.09 -0.91
N PHE A 113 -13.78 -39.99 -1.17
CA PHE A 113 -15.19 -39.86 -0.85
C PHE A 113 -16.04 -40.90 -1.58
N THR A 114 -15.85 -41.09 -2.88
CA THR A 114 -16.55 -42.13 -3.66
C THR A 114 -16.25 -43.53 -3.14
N HIS A 115 -14.98 -43.84 -2.85
CA HIS A 115 -14.60 -45.14 -2.29
C HIS A 115 -15.26 -45.40 -0.94
N ARG A 116 -15.31 -44.37 -0.07
CA ARG A 116 -15.97 -44.44 1.23
C ARG A 116 -17.47 -44.73 1.10
N LEU A 117 -18.17 -44.07 0.18
CA LEU A 117 -19.58 -44.33 -0.09
C LEU A 117 -19.82 -45.75 -0.61
N HIS A 118 -18.97 -46.21 -1.54
CA HIS A 118 -19.08 -47.57 -2.06
C HIS A 118 -18.88 -48.62 -0.95
N TYR A 119 -17.87 -48.44 -0.09
CA TYR A 119 -17.64 -49.31 1.06
C TYR A 119 -18.85 -49.35 1.99
N PHE A 120 -19.43 -48.20 2.33
CA PHE A 120 -20.65 -48.16 3.13
C PHE A 120 -21.82 -48.87 2.46
N SER A 121 -22.01 -48.68 1.14
CA SER A 121 -23.06 -49.37 0.40
C SER A 121 -22.87 -50.89 0.44
N CYS A 122 -21.66 -51.39 0.18
CA CYS A 122 -21.36 -52.83 0.24
C CYS A 122 -21.55 -53.39 1.65
N PHE A 123 -21.12 -52.65 2.68
CA PHE A 123 -21.30 -53.05 4.07
C PHE A 123 -22.78 -53.17 4.43
N SER A 124 -23.60 -52.20 4.05
CA SER A 124 -25.06 -52.26 4.26
C SER A 124 -25.69 -53.45 3.54
N CYS A 125 -25.30 -53.72 2.28
CA CYS A 125 -25.77 -54.91 1.56
C CYS A 125 -25.37 -56.22 2.25
N TYR A 126 -24.16 -56.29 2.80
CA TYR A 126 -23.68 -57.46 3.54
C TYR A 126 -24.51 -57.72 4.80
N ILE A 127 -24.78 -56.67 5.59
CA ILE A 127 -25.63 -56.78 6.79
C ILE A 127 -27.04 -57.25 6.43
N LEU A 128 -27.66 -56.64 5.41
CA LEU A 128 -28.98 -57.09 4.93
C LEU A 128 -28.95 -58.56 4.47
N SER A 129 -27.90 -58.97 3.76
CA SER A 129 -27.78 -60.36 3.32
C SER A 129 -27.63 -61.35 4.48
N LEU A 130 -26.96 -60.95 5.56
CA LEU A 130 -26.86 -61.75 6.79
C LEU A 130 -28.20 -61.88 7.51
N GLU A 131 -28.96 -60.79 7.62
CA GLU A 131 -30.29 -60.82 8.27
C GLU A 131 -31.24 -61.79 7.55
N TRP A 132 -31.29 -61.75 6.22
CA TRP A 132 -32.13 -62.63 5.41
C TRP A 132 -31.75 -64.11 5.51
N ASN A 133 -30.45 -64.42 5.60
CA ASN A 133 -29.99 -65.81 5.76
C ASN A 133 -30.21 -66.38 7.18
N CYS A 134 -30.40 -65.52 8.19
CA CYS A 134 -30.72 -65.95 9.56
C CYS A 134 -32.22 -66.10 9.82
N THR A 135 -33.09 -65.64 8.91
CA THR A 135 -34.55 -65.73 9.06
C THR A 135 -35.17 -66.95 8.35
N LEU A 136 -34.36 -67.75 7.64
CA LEU A 136 -34.74 -68.95 6.88
C LEU A 136 -34.23 -70.21 7.58
#